data_AF-A0A2T1C2P6-F1
#
_entry.id   AF-A0A2T1C2P6-F1
#
_cell.length_a   1.000
_cell.length_b   1.000
_cell.length_c   1.000
_cell.angle_alpha   90.00
_cell.angle_beta   90.00
_cell.angle_gamma   90.00
#
_symmetry.space_group_name_H-M   'P 1'
#
loop_
_entity.id
_entity.type
_entity.pdbx_description
1 polymer ?
#
loop_
_entity_poly.entity_id
_entity_poly.type
_entity_poly.pdbx_seq_one_letter_code
_entity_poly.pdbx_strand_id
1 'polypeptide(L)'
;MSQERKKLFLMIAVAIAMTLWSLFSFSYLIFGILGKTSEDKAWSYVLVLYVCLAVAASGVTWQKFGKQRVIGSYLTATATGAILGFFSVGWVTNESPLWASVGAIIVGLGSLISCHQAQRKLKIWHYLVLLAINTGSTVAVYGFALLVGTNAIALLTGGHLLAGICWMLVSVYSLWLTITNPSC
;
A
#
# COMPACT_ATOMS: atom_id res chain seq x y z
N MET A 1 24.06 -27.94 -3.47
CA MET A 1 23.18 -26.97 -2.77
C MET A 1 21.91 -27.68 -2.30
N SER A 2 21.65 -27.76 -0.99
CA SER A 2 20.51 -28.52 -0.44
C SER A 2 19.16 -27.98 -0.92
N GLN A 3 18.14 -28.83 -1.01
CA GLN A 3 16.80 -28.48 -1.48
C GLN A 3 16.19 -27.30 -0.70
N GLU A 4 16.49 -27.22 0.60
CA GLU A 4 16.10 -26.11 1.47
C GLU A 4 16.75 -24.77 1.09
N ARG A 5 18.03 -24.78 0.71
CA ARG A 5 18.72 -23.56 0.23
C ARG A 5 18.14 -23.04 -1.08
N LYS A 6 17.73 -23.93 -1.99
CA LYS A 6 17.06 -23.54 -3.25
C LYS A 6 15.71 -22.87 -2.98
N LYS A 7 14.91 -23.40 -2.05
CA LYS A 7 13.63 -22.80 -1.65
C LYS A 7 13.82 -21.42 -1.00
N LEU A 8 14.77 -21.31 -0.08
CA LEU A 8 15.08 -20.06 0.61
C LEU A 8 15.55 -18.98 -0.37
N PHE A 9 16.45 -19.34 -1.30
CA PHE A 9 16.90 -18.42 -2.34
C PHE A 9 15.76 -17.96 -3.24
N LEU A 10 14.86 -18.86 -3.63
CA LEU A 10 13.69 -18.52 -4.44
C LEU A 10 12.73 -17.59 -3.69
N MET A 11 12.48 -17.83 -2.40
CA MET A 11 11.65 -16.94 -1.58
C MET A 11 12.25 -15.54 -1.47
N ILE A 12 13.55 -15.44 -1.21
CA ILE A 12 14.26 -14.15 -1.13
C ILE A 12 14.19 -13.42 -2.48
N ALA A 13 14.44 -14.11 -3.59
CA ALA A 13 14.37 -13.51 -4.93
C ALA A 13 12.98 -12.97 -5.24
N VAL A 14 11.91 -13.73 -4.92
CA VAL A 14 10.51 -13.28 -5.09
C VAL A 14 10.20 -12.08 -4.19
N ALA A 15 10.65 -12.10 -2.94
CA ALA A 15 10.44 -11.01 -2.00
C ALA A 15 11.08 -9.71 -2.50
N ILE A 16 12.33 -9.77 -2.97
CA ILE A 16 13.06 -8.63 -3.53
C ILE A 16 12.34 -8.10 -4.77
N ALA A 17 11.96 -8.99 -5.70
CA ALA A 17 11.25 -8.60 -6.92
C ALA A 17 9.92 -7.90 -6.60
N MET A 18 9.12 -8.44 -5.69
CA MET A 18 7.85 -7.85 -5.26
C MET A 18 8.04 -6.50 -4.56
N THR A 19 9.09 -6.38 -3.74
CA THR A 19 9.41 -5.13 -3.03
C THR A 19 9.82 -4.04 -4.01
N LEU A 20 10.71 -4.35 -4.96
CA LEU A 20 11.13 -3.41 -6.01
C LEU A 20 9.97 -3.00 -6.90
N TRP A 21 9.12 -3.96 -7.31
CA TRP A 21 7.94 -3.67 -8.11
C TRP A 21 6.96 -2.75 -7.38
N SER A 22 6.71 -3.03 -6.10
CA SER A 22 5.87 -2.19 -5.24
C SER A 22 6.47 -0.79 -5.13
N LEU A 23 7.75 -0.68 -4.75
CA LEU A 23 8.44 0.61 -4.62
C LEU A 23 8.35 1.44 -5.91
N PHE A 24 8.56 0.81 -7.07
CA PHE A 24 8.42 1.48 -8.36
C PHE A 24 6.98 1.98 -8.59
N SER A 25 5.99 1.13 -8.33
CA SER A 25 4.57 1.44 -8.50
C SER A 25 4.13 2.58 -7.58
N PHE A 26 4.47 2.51 -6.29
CA PHE A 26 4.16 3.53 -5.30
C PHE A 26 4.87 4.85 -5.59
N SER A 27 6.15 4.81 -5.97
CA SER A 27 6.89 6.02 -6.32
C SER A 27 6.26 6.71 -7.52
N TYR A 28 5.93 5.97 -8.58
CA TYR A 28 5.27 6.54 -9.75
C TYR A 28 3.91 7.16 -9.39
N LEU A 29 3.09 6.44 -8.61
CA LEU A 29 1.79 6.94 -8.16
C LEU A 29 1.92 8.23 -7.33
N ILE A 30 2.84 8.26 -6.35
CA ILE A 30 3.03 9.40 -5.45
C ILE A 30 3.60 10.61 -6.21
N PHE A 31 4.63 10.40 -7.03
CA PHE A 31 5.21 11.48 -7.84
C PHE A 31 4.27 11.97 -8.94
N GLY A 32 3.43 11.08 -9.50
CA GLY A 32 2.42 11.45 -10.50
C GLY A 32 1.31 12.37 -9.96
N ILE A 33 1.04 12.32 -8.66
CA ILE A 33 0.02 13.19 -8.02
C ILE A 33 0.59 14.46 -7.41
N LEU A 34 1.91 14.55 -7.21
CA LEU A 34 2.56 15.74 -6.68
C LEU A 34 2.36 16.93 -7.64
N GLY A 35 1.81 18.02 -7.11
CA GLY A 35 1.51 19.23 -7.87
C GLY A 35 0.16 19.24 -8.61
N LYS A 36 -0.63 18.17 -8.52
CA LYS A 36 -2.03 18.17 -8.99
C LYS A 36 -2.92 18.96 -8.03
N THR A 37 -3.81 19.76 -8.59
CA THR A 37 -4.74 20.61 -7.81
C THR A 37 -6.18 20.12 -7.94
N SER A 38 -7.09 20.65 -7.11
CA SER A 38 -8.52 20.32 -7.18
C SER A 38 -9.20 20.68 -8.49
N GLU A 39 -8.58 21.56 -9.28
CA GLU A 39 -9.07 21.99 -10.59
C GLU A 39 -8.68 21.01 -11.71
N ASP A 40 -7.70 20.13 -11.47
CA ASP A 40 -7.27 19.14 -12.44
C ASP A 40 -8.31 18.02 -12.59
N LYS A 41 -8.58 17.60 -13.82
CA LYS A 41 -9.41 16.40 -14.10
C LYS A 41 -8.87 15.13 -13.42
N ALA A 42 -7.57 15.09 -13.13
CA ALA A 42 -6.91 14.01 -12.43
C ALA A 42 -7.13 14.03 -10.90
N TRP A 43 -7.79 15.05 -10.33
CA TRP A 43 -7.98 15.14 -8.88
C TRP A 43 -8.74 13.95 -8.29
N SER A 44 -9.69 13.39 -9.04
CA SER A 44 -10.40 12.17 -8.64
C SER A 44 -9.44 10.98 -8.45
N TYR A 45 -8.39 10.89 -9.27
CA TYR A 45 -7.33 9.87 -9.16
C TYR A 45 -6.52 10.05 -7.87
N VAL A 46 -6.19 11.30 -7.53
CA VAL A 46 -5.48 11.67 -6.31
C VAL A 46 -6.28 11.25 -5.08
N LEU A 47 -7.58 11.56 -5.04
CA LEU A 47 -8.46 11.19 -3.93
C LEU A 47 -8.57 9.67 -3.75
N VAL A 48 -8.75 8.92 -4.84
CA VAL A 48 -8.82 7.45 -4.79
C VAL A 48 -7.52 6.87 -4.22
N LEU A 49 -6.36 7.38 -4.67
CA LEU A 49 -5.07 6.93 -4.16
C LEU A 49 -4.91 7.23 -2.66
N TYR A 50 -5.29 8.43 -2.21
CA TYR A 50 -5.31 8.80 -0.79
C TYR A 50 -6.16 7.84 0.04
N VAL A 51 -7.38 7.54 -0.42
CA VAL A 51 -8.29 6.62 0.27
C VAL A 51 -7.69 5.23 0.34
N CYS A 52 -7.15 4.70 -0.76
CA CYS A 52 -6.53 3.38 -0.77
C CYS A 52 -5.33 3.29 0.17
N LEU A 53 -4.47 4.32 0.19
CA LEU A 53 -3.33 4.40 1.10
C LEU A 53 -3.77 4.48 2.58
N ALA A 54 -4.79 5.27 2.88
CA ALA A 54 -5.35 5.37 4.23
C ALA A 54 -5.99 4.05 4.70
N VAL A 55 -6.68 3.34 3.80
CA VAL A 55 -7.24 2.00 4.09
C VAL A 55 -6.11 0.98 4.31
N ALA A 56 -5.04 1.03 3.52
CA ALA A 56 -3.88 0.18 3.74
C ALA A 56 -3.24 0.45 5.12
N ALA A 57 -3.02 1.71 5.48
CA ALA A 57 -2.42 2.11 6.76
C ALA A 57 -3.29 1.74 7.97
N SER A 58 -4.61 1.93 7.88
CA SER A 58 -5.54 1.52 8.94
C SER A 58 -5.60 0.00 9.10
N GLY A 59 -5.55 -0.77 8.00
CA GLY A 59 -5.46 -2.22 8.03
C GLY A 59 -4.23 -2.71 8.81
N VAL A 60 -3.06 -2.09 8.56
CA VAL A 60 -1.79 -2.37 9.26
C VAL A 60 -1.89 -2.10 10.77
N THR A 61 -2.67 -1.09 11.15
CA THR A 61 -2.94 -0.76 12.57
C THR A 61 -3.82 -1.81 13.22
N TRP A 62 -4.89 -2.25 12.53
CA TRP A 62 -5.80 -3.28 13.02
C TRP A 62 -5.14 -4.65 13.19
N GLN A 63 -4.07 -4.92 12.44
CA GLN A 63 -3.29 -6.15 12.61
C GLN A 63 -2.64 -6.28 14.01
N LYS A 64 -2.36 -5.16 14.70
CA LYS A 64 -1.76 -5.17 16.04
C LYS A 64 -2.74 -5.58 17.14
N PHE A 65 -4.04 -5.40 16.92
CA PHE A 65 -5.06 -5.73 17.92
C PHE A 65 -5.54 -7.17 17.70
N GLY A 66 -5.18 -8.07 18.62
CA GLY A 66 -5.28 -9.53 18.44
C GLY A 66 -6.61 -10.06 17.84
N LYS A 67 -7.77 -9.57 18.32
CA LYS A 67 -9.09 -9.96 17.77
C LYS A 67 -9.37 -9.42 16.35
N GLN A 68 -8.75 -8.31 15.97
CA GLN A 68 -8.95 -7.62 14.70
C GLN A 68 -7.87 -7.99 13.67
N ARG A 69 -6.90 -8.84 14.03
CA ARG A 69 -5.77 -9.20 13.18
C ARG A 69 -6.19 -9.73 11.80
N VAL A 70 -7.18 -10.62 11.79
CA VAL A 70 -7.70 -11.24 10.56
C VAL A 70 -8.32 -10.18 9.64
N ILE A 71 -9.11 -9.26 10.21
CA ILE A 71 -9.76 -8.18 9.47
C ILE A 71 -8.70 -7.22 8.92
N GLY A 72 -7.72 -6.87 9.74
CA GLY A 72 -6.57 -6.05 9.33
C GLY A 72 -5.82 -6.69 8.15
N SER A 73 -5.57 -7.99 8.17
CA SER A 73 -4.93 -8.71 7.06
C SER A 73 -5.73 -8.65 5.77
N TYR A 74 -7.06 -8.79 5.83
CA TYR A 74 -7.91 -8.66 4.65
C TYR A 74 -7.91 -7.23 4.10
N LEU A 75 -8.06 -6.22 4.97
CA LEU A 75 -8.01 -4.82 4.56
C LEU A 75 -6.68 -4.46 3.91
N THR A 76 -5.56 -4.87 4.50
CA THR A 76 -4.24 -4.63 3.92
C THR A 76 -4.05 -5.36 2.60
N ALA A 77 -4.49 -6.61 2.50
CA ALA A 77 -4.36 -7.40 1.28
C ALA A 77 -5.16 -6.79 0.13
N THR A 78 -6.42 -6.43 0.40
CA THR A 78 -7.30 -5.80 -0.58
C THR A 78 -6.80 -4.42 -0.98
N ALA A 79 -6.41 -3.57 -0.03
CA ALA A 79 -5.93 -2.23 -0.33
C ALA A 79 -4.62 -2.25 -1.12
N THR A 80 -3.65 -3.08 -0.73
CA THR A 80 -2.38 -3.23 -1.45
C THR A 80 -2.61 -3.78 -2.86
N GLY A 81 -3.46 -4.82 -2.99
CA GLY A 81 -3.85 -5.37 -4.28
C GLY A 81 -4.55 -4.34 -5.15
N ALA A 82 -5.46 -3.54 -4.58
CA ALA A 82 -6.16 -2.48 -5.29
C ALA A 82 -5.19 -1.42 -5.81
N ILE A 83 -4.22 -0.98 -5.00
CA ILE A 83 -3.23 0.01 -5.43
C ILE A 83 -2.36 -0.54 -6.57
N LEU A 84 -1.91 -1.78 -6.46
CA LEU A 84 -1.13 -2.43 -7.53
C LEU A 84 -1.95 -2.60 -8.81
N GLY A 85 -3.22 -3.01 -8.72
CA GLY A 85 -4.11 -3.12 -9.87
C GLY A 85 -4.41 -1.77 -10.51
N PHE A 86 -4.61 -0.75 -9.68
CA PHE A 86 -4.81 0.63 -10.11
C PHE A 86 -3.62 1.15 -10.91
N PHE A 87 -2.40 0.94 -10.40
CA PHE A 87 -1.17 1.28 -11.10
C PHE A 87 -1.00 0.46 -12.39
N SER A 88 -1.08 -0.86 -12.30
CA SER A 88 -0.75 -1.75 -13.41
C SER A 88 -1.69 -1.55 -14.60
N VAL A 89 -3.01 -1.46 -14.33
CA VAL A 89 -4.00 -1.24 -15.39
C VAL A 89 -4.01 0.22 -15.83
N GLY A 90 -3.84 1.16 -14.91
CA GLY A 90 -3.72 2.59 -15.24
C GLY A 90 -2.54 2.87 -16.17
N TRP A 91 -1.38 2.27 -15.91
CA TRP A 91 -0.18 2.39 -16.74
C TRP A 91 -0.41 1.87 -18.17
N VAL A 92 -1.02 0.69 -18.30
CA VAL A 92 -1.28 0.07 -19.62
C VAL A 92 -2.36 0.82 -20.41
N THR A 93 -3.29 1.48 -19.72
CA THR A 93 -4.45 2.16 -20.34
C THR A 93 -4.29 3.68 -20.44
N ASN A 94 -3.05 4.16 -20.45
CA ASN A 94 -2.71 5.58 -20.61
C ASN A 94 -3.43 6.48 -19.60
N GLU A 95 -3.42 6.06 -18.33
CA GLU A 95 -3.95 6.78 -17.16
C GLU A 95 -5.46 7.05 -17.17
N SER A 96 -6.21 6.25 -17.94
CA SER A 96 -7.67 6.36 -17.92
C SER A 96 -8.28 5.97 -16.55
N PRO A 97 -9.07 6.86 -15.91
CA PRO A 97 -9.54 6.65 -14.54
C PRO A 97 -10.51 5.47 -14.41
N LEU A 98 -11.28 5.21 -15.47
CA LEU A 98 -12.23 4.09 -15.52
C LEU A 98 -11.50 2.75 -15.44
N TRP A 99 -10.51 2.54 -16.30
CA TRP A 99 -9.78 1.27 -16.35
C TRP A 99 -8.86 1.07 -15.14
N ALA A 100 -8.24 2.14 -14.63
CA ALA A 100 -7.50 2.08 -13.37
C ALA A 100 -8.39 1.58 -12.22
N SER A 101 -9.61 2.10 -12.12
CA SER A 101 -10.58 1.68 -11.09
C SER A 101 -11.00 0.20 -11.26
N VAL A 102 -11.23 -0.25 -12.50
CA VAL A 102 -11.53 -1.65 -12.79
C VAL A 102 -10.36 -2.56 -12.39
N GLY A 103 -9.13 -2.15 -12.70
CA GLY A 103 -7.92 -2.85 -12.28
C GLY A 103 -7.79 -2.97 -10.76
N ALA A 104 -8.08 -1.89 -10.05
CA ALA A 104 -8.08 -1.86 -8.59
C ALA A 104 -9.08 -2.88 -8.00
N ILE A 105 -10.29 -2.94 -8.55
CA ILE A 105 -11.33 -3.87 -8.09
C ILE A 105 -10.89 -5.33 -8.35
N ILE A 106 -10.44 -5.64 -9.57
CA ILE A 106 -10.08 -7.01 -9.96
C ILE A 106 -8.89 -7.51 -9.11
N VAL A 107 -7.82 -6.73 -9.02
CA VAL A 107 -6.61 -7.15 -8.29
C VAL A 107 -6.83 -7.08 -6.77
N GLY A 108 -7.64 -6.14 -6.28
CA GLY A 108 -8.03 -6.07 -4.87
C GLY A 108 -8.83 -7.29 -4.43
N LEU A 109 -9.84 -7.71 -5.22
CA LEU A 109 -10.59 -8.94 -4.97
C LEU A 109 -9.72 -10.18 -5.12
N GLY A 110 -8.85 -10.23 -6.13
CA GLY A 110 -7.89 -11.33 -6.30
C GLY A 110 -6.94 -11.48 -5.10
N SER A 111 -6.49 -10.35 -4.54
CA SER A 111 -5.64 -10.32 -3.35
C SER A 111 -6.40 -10.74 -2.09
N LEU A 112 -7.68 -10.36 -1.97
CA LEU A 112 -8.56 -10.81 -0.89
C LEU A 112 -8.74 -12.33 -0.92
N ILE A 113 -9.07 -12.89 -2.09
CA ILE A 113 -9.25 -14.34 -2.28
C ILE A 113 -7.94 -15.07 -1.99
N SER A 114 -6.82 -14.55 -2.48
CA SER A 114 -5.48 -15.13 -2.23
C SER A 114 -5.14 -15.11 -0.75
N CYS A 115 -5.42 -14.01 -0.03
CA CYS A 115 -5.25 -13.92 1.41
C CYS A 115 -6.14 -14.93 2.15
N HIS A 116 -7.40 -15.08 1.74
CA HIS A 116 -8.33 -16.04 2.34
C HIS A 116 -7.88 -17.49 2.13
N GLN A 117 -7.46 -17.84 0.92
CA GLN A 117 -6.93 -19.17 0.61
C GLN A 117 -5.62 -19.45 1.34
N ALA A 118 -4.75 -18.44 1.44
CA ALA A 118 -3.52 -18.54 2.19
C ALA A 118 -3.83 -18.90 3.65
N GLN A 119 -4.74 -18.19 4.32
CA GLN A 119 -5.07 -18.47 5.73
C GLN A 119 -5.58 -19.90 5.98
N ARG A 120 -6.16 -20.57 4.97
CA ARG A 120 -6.66 -21.95 5.09
C ARG A 120 -5.65 -23.04 4.73
N LYS A 121 -4.58 -22.75 3.98
CA LYS A 121 -3.63 -23.75 3.46
C LYS A 121 -2.20 -23.53 3.97
N LEU A 122 -1.69 -24.45 4.79
CA LEU A 122 -0.33 -24.52 5.34
C LEU A 122 0.74 -24.93 4.29
N LYS A 123 0.76 -24.33 3.10
CA LYS A 123 1.82 -24.56 2.09
C LYS A 123 2.71 -23.34 1.94
N ILE A 124 3.90 -23.53 1.38
CA ILE A 124 4.87 -22.49 0.97
C ILE A 124 4.24 -21.26 0.28
N TRP A 125 3.15 -21.47 -0.47
CA TRP A 125 2.36 -20.40 -1.08
C TRP A 125 1.79 -19.39 -0.07
N HIS A 126 1.42 -19.85 1.13
CA HIS A 126 0.97 -18.98 2.23
C HIS A 126 2.05 -17.97 2.59
N TYR A 127 3.29 -18.44 2.78
CA TYR A 127 4.41 -17.59 3.18
C TYR A 127 4.70 -16.51 2.14
N LEU A 128 4.69 -16.87 0.84
CA LEU A 128 4.92 -15.92 -0.25
C LEU A 128 3.82 -14.85 -0.35
N VAL A 129 2.55 -15.26 -0.24
CA VAL A 129 1.41 -14.32 -0.29
C VAL A 129 1.43 -13.39 0.92
N LEU A 130 1.68 -13.92 2.12
CA LEU A 130 1.74 -13.13 3.33
C LEU A 130 2.91 -12.13 3.29
N LEU A 131 4.06 -12.58 2.81
CA LEU A 131 5.24 -11.73 2.64
C LEU A 131 4.95 -10.58 1.66
N ALA A 132 4.36 -10.88 0.49
CA ALA A 132 4.01 -9.87 -0.50
C ALA A 132 3.01 -8.83 0.04
N ILE A 133 2.00 -9.27 0.79
CA ILE A 133 1.02 -8.38 1.45
C ILE A 133 1.71 -7.51 2.50
N ASN A 134 2.60 -8.07 3.32
CA ASN A 134 3.31 -7.32 4.36
C ASN A 134 4.30 -6.31 3.77
N THR A 135 5.07 -6.69 2.76
CA THR A 135 5.99 -5.77 2.07
C THR A 135 5.23 -4.69 1.32
N GLY A 136 4.14 -5.04 0.61
CA GLY A 136 3.36 -4.04 -0.11
C GLY A 136 2.64 -3.07 0.82
N SER A 137 2.10 -3.57 1.94
CA SER A 137 1.45 -2.71 2.94
C SER A 137 2.44 -1.80 3.67
N THR A 138 3.63 -2.27 4.03
CA THR A 138 4.67 -1.40 4.62
C THR A 138 5.09 -0.29 3.65
N VAL A 139 5.33 -0.62 2.37
CA VAL A 139 5.60 0.40 1.34
C VAL A 139 4.43 1.37 1.19
N ALA A 140 3.18 0.89 1.25
CA ALA A 140 1.99 1.74 1.22
C ALA A 140 1.93 2.70 2.42
N VAL A 141 2.20 2.24 3.64
CA VAL A 141 2.21 3.11 4.84
C VAL A 141 3.33 4.15 4.75
N TYR A 142 4.51 3.77 4.28
CA TYR A 142 5.59 4.71 4.01
C TYR A 142 5.18 5.76 2.97
N GLY A 143 4.60 5.31 1.86
CA GLY A 143 4.09 6.18 0.81
C GLY A 143 3.03 7.16 1.32
N PHE A 144 2.10 6.68 2.14
CA PHE A 144 1.11 7.51 2.81
C PHE A 144 1.75 8.54 3.74
N ALA A 145 2.70 8.12 4.58
CA ALA A 145 3.37 9.01 5.51
C ALA A 145 4.17 10.12 4.78
N LEU A 146 4.83 9.78 3.67
CA LEU A 146 5.51 10.76 2.81
C LEU A 146 4.52 11.74 2.20
N LEU A 147 3.41 11.25 1.64
CA LEU A 147 2.40 12.07 1.00
C LEU A 147 1.71 13.03 1.99
N VAL A 148 1.38 12.53 3.17
CA VAL A 148 0.83 13.34 4.26
C VAL A 148 1.87 14.35 4.77
N GLY A 149 3.13 13.95 4.86
CA GLY A 149 4.23 14.83 5.25
C GLY A 149 4.47 15.98 4.27
N THR A 150 4.47 15.72 2.96
CA THR A 150 4.61 16.78 1.95
C THR A 150 3.43 17.72 1.96
N ASN A 151 2.20 17.21 2.15
CA ASN A 151 1.01 18.04 2.27
C ASN A 151 1.02 18.88 3.56
N ALA A 152 1.53 18.34 4.67
CA ALA A 152 1.73 19.10 5.90
C ALA A 152 2.66 20.30 5.65
N ILE A 153 3.82 20.07 5.01
CA ILE A 153 4.79 21.13 4.69
C ILE A 153 4.15 22.21 3.80
N ALA A 154 3.36 21.81 2.80
CA ALA A 154 2.64 22.74 1.93
C ALA A 154 1.65 23.62 2.72
N LEU A 155 0.88 23.05 3.65
CA LEU A 155 -0.06 23.78 4.50
C LEU A 155 0.62 24.73 5.49
N LEU A 156 1.75 24.31 6.08
CA LEU A 156 2.58 25.16 6.93
C LEU A 156 3.09 26.39 6.15
N THR A 157 3.53 26.17 4.90
CA THR A 157 4.01 27.25 4.02
C THR A 157 2.87 28.16 3.56
N GLY A 158 1.68 27.61 3.35
CA GLY A 158 0.46 28.34 2.96
C GLY A 158 -0.21 29.13 4.09
N GLY A 159 0.39 29.22 5.28
CA GLY A 159 -0.15 29.99 6.41
C GLY A 159 -1.21 29.27 7.25
N HIS A 160 -1.54 28.01 6.95
CA HIS A 160 -2.49 27.20 7.70
C HIS A 160 -1.78 26.35 8.78
N LEU A 161 -1.19 27.02 9.78
CA LEU A 161 -0.37 26.39 10.83
C LEU A 161 -1.06 25.23 11.56
N LEU A 162 -2.31 25.43 12.00
CA LEU A 162 -3.02 24.41 12.79
C LEU A 162 -3.27 23.13 11.99
N ALA A 163 -3.69 23.28 10.72
CA ALA A 163 -3.90 22.15 9.82
C ALA A 163 -2.57 21.44 9.52
N GLY A 164 -1.50 22.19 9.25
CA GLY A 164 -0.16 21.65 9.01
C GLY A 164 0.35 20.81 10.18
N ILE A 165 0.19 21.29 11.42
CA ILE A 165 0.59 20.55 12.64
C ILE A 165 -0.21 19.25 12.78
N CYS A 166 -1.54 19.29 12.57
CA CYS A 166 -2.37 18.08 12.60
C CYS A 166 -1.89 17.03 11.59
N TRP A 167 -1.60 17.43 10.35
CA TRP A 167 -1.10 16.51 9.32
C TRP A 167 0.31 15.98 9.63
N MET A 168 1.18 16.81 10.22
CA MET A 168 2.50 16.38 10.67
C MET A 168 2.42 15.33 11.78
N LEU A 169 1.50 15.46 12.73
CA LEU A 169 1.27 14.44 13.75
C LEU A 169 0.79 13.12 13.12
N VAL A 170 -0.07 13.20 12.12
CA VAL A 170 -0.55 12.01 11.38
C VAL A 170 0.59 11.31 10.63
N SER A 171 1.51 12.04 9.99
CA SER A 171 2.67 11.43 9.31
C SER A 171 3.61 10.75 10.32
N VAL A 172 3.93 11.42 11.43
CA VAL A 172 4.79 10.87 12.49
C VAL A 172 4.17 9.62 13.09
N TYR A 173 2.87 9.64 13.37
CA TYR A 173 2.13 8.48 13.88
C TYR A 173 2.15 7.32 12.88
N SER A 174 2.00 7.61 11.59
CA SER A 174 2.07 6.60 10.53
C SER A 174 3.45 5.95 10.44
N LEU A 175 4.53 6.75 10.49
CA LEU A 175 5.91 6.22 10.52
C LEU A 175 6.18 5.37 11.76
N TRP A 176 5.73 5.85 12.92
CA TRP A 176 5.83 5.11 14.17
C TRP A 176 5.15 3.74 14.06
N LEU A 177 3.96 3.69 13.45
CA LEU A 177 3.24 2.44 13.22
C LEU A 177 4.03 1.46 12.36
N THR A 178 4.73 1.95 11.33
CA THR A 178 5.56 1.13 10.44
C THR A 178 6.77 0.55 11.16
N ILE A 179 7.46 1.36 11.97
CA ILE A 179 8.64 0.91 12.75
C ILE A 179 8.23 -0.13 13.80
N THR A 180 7.09 0.07 14.45
CA THR A 180 6.61 -0.79 15.54
C THR A 180 5.74 -1.95 15.06
N ASN A 181 5.66 -2.24 13.76
CA ASN A 181 4.93 -3.41 13.28
C ASN A 181 5.88 -4.61 13.13
N PRO A 182 5.81 -5.62 14.03
CA PRO A 182 6.69 -6.79 13.99
C PRO A 182 6.27 -7.81 12.92
N SER A 183 5.64 -7.37 11.82
CA SER A 183 5.16 -8.25 10.75
C SER A 183 6.23 -8.64 9.72
N CYS A 184 7.50 -8.34 10.00
CA CYS A 184 8.67 -8.87 9.30
C CYS A 184 9.16 -10.16 9.98
#